data_AF-A0A1S3BYM9-F1
#
_entry.id   AF-A0A1S3BYM9-F1
#
_cell.length_a   1.000
_cell.length_b   1.000
_cell.length_c   1.000
_cell.angle_alpha   90.00
_cell.angle_beta   90.00
_cell.angle_gamma   90.00
#
_symmetry.space_group_name_H-M   'P 1'
#
loop_
_entity.id
_entity.type
_entity.pdbx_description
1 polymer ?
#
loop_
_entity_poly.entity_id
_entity_poly.type
_entity_poly.pdbx_seq_one_letter_code
_entity_poly.pdbx_strand_id
1 'polypeptide(L)' 'MGHEEATVAVHEEMKRVQKFPSNSTYATHRLRVLNKILQLLSIQRTVSQEEELELLFSGLSL' A
#
# COMPACT_ATOMS: atom_id res chain seq x y z
N MET A 1 2.19 -8.27 -11.26
CA MET A 1 2.94 -8.28 -9.98
C MET A 1 2.08 -9.04 -8.98
N GLY A 2 2.62 -10.04 -8.32
CA GLY A 2 1.87 -10.81 -7.32
C GLY A 2 1.62 -9.99 -6.06
N HIS A 3 0.51 -10.23 -5.36
CA HIS A 3 0.24 -9.61 -4.04
C HIS A 3 1.39 -9.85 -3.04
N GLU A 4 2.11 -10.98 -3.16
CA GLU A 4 3.30 -11.27 -2.36
C GLU A 4 4.47 -10.34 -2.66
N GLU A 5 4.77 -10.07 -3.93
CA GLU A 5 5.84 -9.14 -4.33
C GLU A 5 5.56 -7.73 -3.80
N ALA A 6 4.30 -7.27 -3.92
CA ALA A 6 3.87 -5.98 -3.39
C ALA A 6 4.00 -5.93 -1.85
N THR A 7 3.65 -7.02 -1.16
CA THR A 7 3.78 -7.11 0.30
C THR A 7 5.24 -7.04 0.74
N VAL A 8 6.14 -7.75 0.06
CA VAL A 8 7.58 -7.70 0.34
C VAL A 8 8.13 -6.28 0.14
N ALA A 9 7.79 -5.63 -0.98
CA ALA A 9 8.22 -4.27 -1.28
C ALA A 9 7.79 -3.26 -0.20
N VAL A 10 6.55 -3.39 0.32
CA VAL A 10 6.06 -2.53 1.41
C VAL A 10 6.84 -2.77 2.70
N HIS A 11 7.13 -4.03 3.07
CA HIS A 11 7.92 -4.33 4.28
C HIS A 11 9.36 -3.81 4.18
N GLU A 12 9.98 -3.87 3.01
CA GLU A 12 11.31 -3.28 2.80
C GLU A 12 11.30 -1.75 2.97
N GLU A 13 10.28 -1.08 2.41
CA GLU A 13 10.12 0.35 2.59
C GLU A 13 9.87 0.71 4.06
N MET A 14 9.06 -0.07 4.79
CA MET A 14 8.88 0.14 6.23
C MET A 14 10.20 0.05 6.98
N LYS A 15 11.05 -0.95 6.67
CA LYS A 15 12.39 -1.06 7.26
C LYS A 15 13.28 0.14 6.91
N ARG A 16 13.18 0.69 5.70
CA ARG A 16 13.89 1.93 5.33
C ARG A 16 13.39 3.12 6.12
N VAL A 17 12.07 3.28 6.25
CA VAL A 17 11.44 4.41 6.97
C VAL A 17 11.68 4.36 8.47
N GLN A 18 11.79 3.16 9.06
CA GLN A 18 12.14 3.01 10.48
C GLN A 18 13.56 3.47 10.83
N LYS A 19 14.45 3.66 9.85
CA LYS A 19 15.79 4.22 10.07
C LYS A 19 15.79 5.74 10.27
N PHE A 20 14.68 6.41 9.97
CA PHE A 20 14.57 7.85 10.16
C PHE A 20 14.32 8.20 11.62
N PRO A 21 14.69 9.42 12.04
CA PRO A 21 14.37 9.92 13.38
C PRO A 21 12.87 9.86 13.67
N SER A 22 12.51 9.49 14.90
CA SER A 22 11.11 9.35 15.34
C SER A 22 10.31 10.65 15.35
N ASN A 23 10.99 11.81 15.32
CA ASN A 23 10.38 13.13 15.20
C ASN A 23 10.14 13.57 13.74
N SER A 24 10.49 12.73 12.75
CA SER A 24 10.27 13.04 11.35
C SER A 24 8.79 12.92 10.99
N THR A 25 8.14 14.06 10.70
CA THR A 25 6.77 14.11 10.19
C THR A 25 6.59 13.23 8.94
N TYR A 26 7.58 13.23 8.04
CA TYR A 26 7.58 12.36 6.87
C TYR A 26 7.55 10.88 7.26
N ALA A 27 8.42 10.45 8.19
CA ALA A 27 8.49 9.05 8.61
C ALA A 27 7.18 8.59 9.25
N THR A 28 6.60 9.41 10.14
CA THR A 28 5.29 9.12 10.75
C THR A 28 4.20 8.99 9.70
N HIS A 29 4.10 9.95 8.77
CA HIS A 29 3.09 9.91 7.72
C HIS A 29 3.27 8.72 6.79
N ARG A 30 4.51 8.47 6.35
CA ARG A 30 4.86 7.38 5.43
C ARG A 30 4.53 6.02 6.05
N LEU A 31 4.83 5.78 7.32
CA LEU A 31 4.45 4.54 8.01
C LEU A 31 2.94 4.33 8.03
N ARG A 32 2.13 5.38 8.23
CA ARG A 32 0.66 5.26 8.17
C ARG A 32 0.18 4.84 6.78
N VAL A 33 0.73 5.44 5.73
CA VAL A 33 0.39 5.08 4.34
C VAL A 33 0.77 3.63 4.05
N LEU A 34 1.98 3.21 4.42
CA LEU A 34 2.44 1.83 4.19
C LEU A 34 1.60 0.80 4.95
N ASN A 35 1.23 1.10 6.19
CA ASN A 35 0.31 0.25 6.95
C ASN A 35 -1.06 0.15 6.28
N LYS A 36 -1.58 1.26 5.72
CA LYS A 36 -2.84 1.23 4.97
C LYS A 36 -2.72 0.38 3.70
N ILE A 37 -1.60 0.46 3.00
CA ILE A 37 -1.34 -0.38 1.81
C ILE A 37 -1.33 -1.87 2.21
N LEU A 38 -0.63 -2.26 3.28
CA LEU A 38 -0.63 -3.65 3.76
C LEU A 38 -2.05 -4.15 4.09
N GLN A 39 -2.84 -3.33 4.78
CA GLN A 39 -4.23 -3.67 5.05
C GLN A 39 -5.01 -3.91 3.76
N LEU A 40 -4.85 -3.03 2.76
CA LEU A 40 -5.54 -3.17 1.47
C LEU A 40 -5.09 -4.40 0.68
N LEU A 41 -3.81 -4.77 0.76
CA LEU A 41 -3.26 -5.97 0.13
C LEU A 41 -3.74 -7.27 0.78
N SER A 42 -4.05 -7.25 2.08
CA SER A 42 -4.58 -8.41 2.81
C SER A 42 -6.06 -8.70 2.55
N ILE A 43 -6.79 -7.78 1.93
CA ILE A 43 -8.21 -7.98 1.61
C ILE A 43 -8.29 -8.99 0.47
N GLN A 44 -8.94 -10.12 0.74
CA GLN A 44 -9.32 -11.07 -0.31
C GLN A 44 -10.48 -10.47 -1.11
N ARG A 45 -10.24 -10.17 -2.38
CA ARG A 45 -11.28 -9.64 -3.29
C ARG A 45 -11.81 -10.76 -4.18
N THR A 46 -13.10 -10.67 -4.46
CA THR A 46 -13.73 -11.48 -5.49
C THR A 46 -13.41 -10.90 -6.87
N VAL A 47 -13.56 -11.70 -7.93
CA VAL A 47 -13.32 -11.25 -9.31
C VAL A 47 -14.15 -10.01 -9.64
N SER A 48 -15.45 -10.00 -9.28
CA SER A 48 -16.34 -8.86 -9.52
C SER A 48 -15.90 -7.58 -8.79
N GLN A 49 -15.32 -7.69 -7.60
CA GLN A 49 -14.79 -6.53 -6.88
C GLN A 49 -13.52 -5.99 -7.52
N GLU A 50 -12.67 -6.85 -8.07
CA GLU A 50 -11.47 -6.42 -8.79
C GLU A 50 -11.84 -5.68 -10.08
N GLU A 51 -12.83 -6.20 -10.83
CA GLU A 51 -13.35 -5.57 -12.05
C GLU A 51 -14.00 -4.20 -11.77
N GLU A 52 -14.82 -4.09 -10.72
CA GLU A 52 -15.42 -2.82 -10.29
C GLU A 52 -14.34 -1.80 -9.90
N LEU A 53 -13.31 -2.25 -9.18
CA LEU A 53 -12.19 -1.42 -8.77
C LEU A 53 -11.40 -0.91 -9.98
N GLU A 54 -11.10 -1.77 -10.95
CA GLU A 54 -10.44 -1.38 -12.20
C GLU A 54 -11.28 -0.34 -12.98
N LEU A 55 -12.59 -0.54 -13.06
CA LEU A 55 -13.50 0.41 -13.71
C LEU A 55 -13.48 1.78 -13.01
N LEU A 56 -13.56 1.79 -11.67
CA LEU A 56 -13.48 3.02 -10.87
C LEU A 56 -12.17 3.76 -11.12
N PHE A 57 -11.04 3.04 -11.17
CA PHE A 57 -9.74 3.65 -11.43
C PHE A 57 -9.56 4.10 -12.89
N SER A 58 -10.20 3.44 -13.86
CA SER A 58 -10.14 3.86 -15.28
C SER A 58 -10.75 5.25 -15.54
N GLY A 59 -11.69 5.67 -14.68
CA GLY A 59 -12.30 7.01 -14.73
C GLY A 59 -11.50 8.09 -13.99
N LEU A 60 -10.50 7.70 -13.20
CA LEU A 60 -9.60 8.64 -12.53
C LEU A 60 -8.48 9.00 -13.50
N SER A 61 -8.58 10.17 -14.14
CA SER A 61 -7.49 10.71 -14.94
C SER A 61 -6.30 11.04 -14.02
N LEU A 62 -5.33 10.13 -13.96
CA LEU A 62 -4.06 10.29 -13.23
C LEU A 62 -2.92 10.60 -14.19
#